data_AF-A0A2G8PET6-F1
#
_entry.id   AF-A0A2G8PET6-F1
#
_cell.length_a   1.000
_cell.length_b   1.000
_cell.length_c   1.000
_cell.angle_alpha   90.00
_cell.angle_beta   90.00
_cell.angle_gamma   90.00
#
_symmetry.space_group_name_H-M   'P 1'
#
loop_
_entity.id
_entity.type
_entity.pdbx_description
1 polymer ?
#
loop_
_entity_poly.entity_id
_entity_poly.type
_entity_poly.pdbx_seq_one_letter_code
_entity_poly.pdbx_strand_id
1 'polypeptide(L)' 'MLSTSTLIGLTYAALAVLYLLVLPFLFLVYVDKRWNYSGAWEKVLMFFLVLFFFPGMVLVAPFMTFRPKPRSL' A
#
# COMPACT_ATOMS: atom_id res chain seq x y z
N MET A 1 34.27 -5.47 -5.29
CA MET A 1 33.45 -4.57 -4.47
C MET A 1 32.44 -3.89 -5.38
N LEU A 2 31.16 -3.78 -4.99
CA LEU A 2 30.15 -3.05 -5.79
C LEU A 2 30.56 -1.57 -5.89
N SER A 3 30.41 -0.96 -7.07
CA SER A 3 30.67 0.47 -7.22
C SER A 3 29.59 1.29 -6.52
N THR A 4 29.94 2.49 -6.06
CA THR A 4 29.01 3.39 -5.37
C THR A 4 27.78 3.70 -6.23
N SER A 5 27.97 3.89 -7.55
CA SER A 5 26.86 4.13 -8.48
C SER A 5 25.90 2.94 -8.57
N THR A 6 26.42 1.71 -8.63
CA THR A 6 25.59 0.50 -8.61
C THR A 6 24.83 0.35 -7.29
N LEU A 7 25.49 0.62 -6.16
CA LEU A 7 24.84 0.57 -4.83
C LEU A 7 23.71 1.59 -4.71
N ILE A 8 23.92 2.81 -5.19
CA ILE A 8 22.89 3.86 -5.22
C ILE A 8 21.71 3.42 -6.09
N GLY A 9 21.96 2.89 -7.29
CA GLY A 9 20.92 2.41 -8.19
C GLY A 9 20.05 1.31 -7.55
N LEU A 10 20.68 0.31 -6.92
CA LEU A 10 19.97 -0.75 -6.21
C LEU A 10 19.14 -0.22 -5.03
N THR A 11 19.66 0.77 -4.31
CA THR A 11 18.96 1.38 -3.18
C THR A 11 17.68 2.07 -3.66
N TYR A 12 17.74 2.89 -4.72
CA TYR A 12 16.55 3.53 -5.27
C TYR A 12 15.57 2.53 -5.89
N ALA A 13 16.07 1.47 -6.54
CA ALA A 13 15.21 0.40 -7.05
C ALA A 13 14.46 -0.32 -5.92
N ALA A 14 15.15 -0.63 -4.82
CA ALA A 14 14.53 -1.23 -3.64
C ALA A 14 13.49 -0.31 -3.00
N LEU A 15 13.80 0.99 -2.86
CA LEU A 15 12.86 1.99 -2.37
C LEU A 15 11.63 2.12 -3.29
N ALA A 16 11.83 2.09 -4.60
CA ALA A 16 10.74 2.15 -5.58
C ALA A 16 9.81 0.94 -5.45
N VAL A 17 10.35 -0.29 -5.34
CA VAL A 17 9.57 -1.50 -5.12
C VAL A 17 8.80 -1.44 -3.79
N LEU A 18 9.46 -0.98 -2.73
CA LEU A 18 8.84 -0.83 -1.41
C LEU A 18 7.67 0.15 -1.47
N TYR A 19 7.85 1.30 -2.13
CA TYR A 19 6.87 2.38 -2.22
C TYR A 19 5.72 2.09 -3.20
N LEU A 20 5.98 1.42 -4.33
CA LEU A 20 4.97 1.19 -5.37
C LEU A 20 4.21 -0.13 -5.19
N LEU A 21 4.78 -1.14 -4.54
CA LEU A 21 4.17 -2.46 -4.43
C LEU A 21 3.92 -2.86 -2.98
N VAL A 22 4.95 -2.89 -2.14
CA VAL A 22 4.86 -3.48 -0.80
C VAL A 22 3.99 -2.65 0.14
N LEU A 23 4.28 -1.35 0.28
CA LEU A 23 3.54 -0.46 1.18
C LEU A 23 2.08 -0.24 0.74
N PRO A 24 1.77 0.01 -0.56
CA PRO A 24 0.40 0.13 -1.03
C PRO A 24 -0.42 -1.15 -0.82
N PHE A 25 0.19 -2.32 -1.06
CA PHE A 25 -0.43 -3.60 -0.80
C PHE A 25 -0.81 -3.76 0.68
N LEU A 26 0.14 -3.55 1.59
CA LEU A 26 -0.10 -3.65 3.03
C LEU A 26 -1.15 -2.63 3.50
N PHE A 27 -1.10 -1.42 2.95
CA PHE A 27 -2.05 -0.36 3.26
C PHE A 27 -3.48 -0.72 2.84
N LEU A 28 -3.69 -1.23 1.63
CA LEU A 28 -5.02 -1.65 1.17
C LEU A 28 -5.60 -2.78 2.04
N VAL A 29 -4.76 -3.75 2.45
CA VAL A 29 -5.15 -4.81 3.41
C VAL A 29 -5.50 -4.24 4.78
N TYR A 30 -4.78 -3.21 5.24
CA TYR A 30 -5.07 -2.54 6.50
C TYR A 30 -6.40 -1.78 6.47
N VAL A 31 -6.67 -1.06 5.38
CA VAL A 31 -7.94 -0.33 5.19
C VAL A 31 -9.12 -1.29 5.17
N ASP A 32 -9.05 -2.39 4.41
CA ASP A 32 -10.11 -3.41 4.35
C ASP A 32 -10.50 -3.92 5.75
N LYS A 33 -9.50 -4.20 6.60
CA LYS A 33 -9.71 -4.72 7.96
C LYS A 33 -10.30 -3.70 8.93
N ARG A 34 -9.88 -2.43 8.85
CA ARG A 34 -10.19 -1.43 9.90
C ARG A 34 -11.15 -0.33 9.47
N TRP A 35 -11.55 -0.26 8.20
CA TRP A 35 -12.42 0.80 7.69
C TRP A 35 -13.68 1.03 8.57
N ASN A 36 -14.37 -0.05 8.94
CA ASN A 36 -15.61 0.01 9.72
C ASN A 36 -15.41 0.27 11.24
N TYR A 37 -14.20 0.09 11.76
CA TYR A 37 -13.89 0.20 13.20
C TYR A 37 -12.96 1.38 13.53
N SER A 38 -12.42 2.04 12.51
CA SER A 38 -11.46 3.15 12.63
C SER A 38 -12.05 4.42 13.25
N GLY A 39 -11.30 5.04 14.16
CA GLY A 39 -11.62 6.34 14.75
C GLY A 39 -11.31 7.52 13.82
N ALA A 40 -11.69 8.75 14.23
CA ALA A 40 -11.55 9.95 13.37
C ALA A 40 -10.10 10.23 12.95
N TRP A 41 -9.16 10.20 13.90
CA TRP A 41 -7.73 10.42 13.63
C TRP A 41 -7.12 9.34 12.74
N GLU A 42 -7.54 8.09 12.92
CA GLU A 42 -7.11 6.97 12.08
C GLU A 42 -7.60 7.16 10.65
N LYS A 43 -8.84 7.62 10.45
CA LYS A 43 -9.36 7.93 9.11
C LYS A 43 -8.62 9.07 8.43
N VAL A 44 -8.26 10.13 9.16
CA VAL A 44 -7.43 11.22 8.61
C VAL A 44 -6.10 10.68 8.11
N LEU A 45 -5.43 9.83 8.91
CA LEU A 45 -4.18 9.19 8.50
C LEU A 45 -4.40 8.26 7.28
N MET A 46 -5.47 7.47 7.26
CA MET A 46 -5.81 6.63 6.12
C MET A 46 -5.99 7.45 4.83
N PHE A 47 -6.70 8.56 4.87
CA PHE A 47 -6.86 9.43 3.70
C PHE A 47 -5.54 10.07 3.26
N PHE A 48 -4.70 10.49 4.21
CA PHE A 48 -3.36 10.97 3.89
C PHE A 48 -2.52 9.88 3.19
N LEU A 49 -2.54 8.66 3.72
CA LEU A 49 -1.80 7.53 3.14
C LEU A 49 -2.33 7.10 1.78
N VAL A 50 -3.64 7.25 1.52
CA VAL A 50 -4.21 7.09 0.17
C VAL A 50 -3.55 8.05 -0.80
N LEU A 51 -3.41 9.33 -0.45
CA LEU A 51 -2.75 10.31 -1.33
C LEU A 51 -1.25 10.03 -1.45
N PHE A 52 -0.60 9.67 -0.35
CA PHE A 52 0.83 9.39 -0.32
C PHE A 52 1.21 8.16 -1.13
N PHE A 53 0.39 7.10 -1.16
CA PHE A 53 0.64 5.85 -1.89
C PHE A 53 -0.21 5.68 -3.15
N PHE A 54 -0.93 6.72 -3.57
CA PHE A 54 -1.84 6.71 -4.71
C PHE A 54 -1.29 6.02 -5.97
N PRO A 55 -0.09 6.37 -6.49
CA PRO A 55 0.43 5.76 -7.71
C PRO A 55 0.63 4.24 -7.57
N GLY A 56 1.09 3.78 -6.41
CA GLY A 56 1.28 2.35 -6.15
C GLY A 56 -0.03 1.60 -5.97
N MET A 57 -1.03 2.20 -5.34
CA MET A 57 -2.35 1.58 -5.19
C MET A 57 -3.02 1.34 -6.54
N VAL A 58 -2.86 2.25 -7.52
CA VAL A 58 -3.39 2.06 -8.88
C VAL A 58 -2.79 0.82 -9.54
N LEU A 59 -1.50 0.54 -9.31
CA LEU A 59 -0.83 -0.66 -9.84
C LEU A 59 -1.33 -1.95 -9.17
N VAL A 60 -1.58 -1.91 -7.86
CA VAL A 60 -1.99 -3.09 -7.08
C VAL A 60 -3.50 -3.37 -7.20
N ALA A 61 -4.32 -2.34 -7.41
CA ALA A 61 -5.78 -2.41 -7.38
C ALA A 61 -6.40 -3.51 -8.27
N PRO A 62 -5.94 -3.76 -9.51
CA PRO A 62 -6.53 -4.81 -10.37
C PRO A 62 -6.41 -6.22 -9.79
N PHE A 63 -5.44 -6.46 -8.91
CA PHE A 63 -5.16 -7.77 -8.33
C PHE A 63 -5.89 -8.03 -7.01
N MET A 64 -6.51 -7.00 -6.43
CA MET A 64 -7.19 -7.09 -5.14
C MET A 64 -8.70 -7.02 -5.31
N THR A 65 -9.41 -7.95 -4.67
CA THR A 65 -10.88 -7.93 -4.62
C THR A 65 -11.34 -7.84 -3.17
N PHE A 66 -11.79 -6.66 -2.75
CA PHE A 66 -12.34 -6.40 -1.40
C PHE A 66 -13.86 -6.63 -1.34
N ARG A 67 -14.36 -7.67 -2.04
CA ARG A 67 -15.78 -7.99 -2.00
C ARG A 67 -16.12 -8.65 -0.66
N PRO A 68 -17.18 -8.19 0.04
CA PRO A 68 -17.70 -8.89 1.19
C PRO A 68 -18.02 -10.34 0.84
N LYS A 69 -17.65 -11.27 1.72
CA LYS A 69 -17.97 -12.69 1.52
C LYS A 69 -19.49 -12.89 1.63
N PRO A 70 -20.08 -13.82 0.85
CA PRO A 70 -21.47 -14.18 0.99
C PRO A 70 -21.77 -14.61 2.43
N ARG A 71 -22.89 -14.17 2.99
CA ARG A 71 -23.37 -14.69 4.28
C ARG A 71 -23.89 -16.11 4.06
N SER A 72 -23.45 -17.05 4.88
CA SER A 72 -24.14 -18.33 5.02
C SER A 72 -25.46 -18.08 5.74
N LEU A 73 -26.57 -18.51 5.12
CA LEU A 73 -27.90 -18.55 5.74
C LEU A 73 -28.02 -19.78 6.64
#